data_AF-A0A925SJZ5-F1
#
_entry.id   AF-A0A925SJZ5-F1
#
_cell.length_a   1.000
_cell.length_b   1.000
_cell.length_c   1.000
_cell.angle_alpha   90.00
_cell.angle_beta   90.00
_cell.angle_gamma   90.00
#
_symmetry.space_group_name_H-M   'P 1'
#
loop_
_entity.id
_entity.type
_entity.pdbx_description
1 polymer ?
#
loop_
_entity_poly.entity_id
_entity_poly.type
_entity_poly.pdbx_seq_one_letter_code
_entity_poly.pdbx_strand_id
1 'polypeptide(L)'
;MRFHILSFVMAAALILAVPASAWTSAKVQPDAEGRFVYPSDAAGNRIPDFSHAGYRGGGVLIPIIAEKAWVAPGAGDDTARILAALDGVGNLPILAYGFRGAVRLAPRKP
;
A
#
# COMPACT_ATOMS: atom_id res chain seq x y z
N MET A 1 59.50 -6.57 -54.24
CA MET A 1 59.12 -7.66 -53.31
C MET A 1 58.58 -6.98 -52.05
N ARG A 2 57.27 -7.05 -51.74
CA ARG A 2 56.66 -8.06 -50.84
C ARG A 2 57.20 -7.89 -49.40
N PHE A 3 56.45 -7.58 -48.34
CA PHE A 3 55.06 -7.88 -47.98
C PHE A 3 54.47 -6.82 -47.04
N HIS A 4 53.16 -6.61 -47.15
CA HIS A 4 52.33 -5.81 -46.24
C HIS A 4 52.03 -6.63 -44.99
N ILE A 5 52.26 -6.07 -43.80
CA ILE A 5 51.70 -6.60 -42.55
C ILE A 5 50.58 -5.66 -42.10
N LEU A 6 49.38 -6.16 -42.31
CA LEU A 6 48.09 -5.58 -41.99
C LEU A 6 48.01 -5.31 -40.47
N SER A 7 48.15 -4.04 -40.07
CA SER A 7 47.93 -3.63 -38.68
C SER A 7 46.42 -3.58 -38.42
N PHE A 8 45.93 -4.56 -37.68
CA PHE A 8 44.53 -4.69 -37.27
C PHE A 8 44.22 -3.62 -36.22
N VAL A 9 43.56 -2.53 -36.62
CA VAL A 9 43.06 -1.50 -35.68
C VAL A 9 41.86 -2.09 -34.95
N MET A 10 42.06 -2.56 -33.72
CA MET A 10 40.98 -2.93 -32.81
C MET A 10 40.39 -1.64 -32.23
N ALA A 11 39.33 -1.13 -32.85
CA ALA A 11 38.50 -0.08 -32.27
C ALA A 11 37.68 -0.68 -31.11
N ALA A 12 38.17 -0.55 -29.88
CA ALA A 12 37.37 -0.81 -28.69
C ALA A 12 36.36 0.34 -28.53
N ALA A 13 35.09 0.07 -28.82
CA ALA A 13 34.01 1.01 -28.52
C ALA A 13 33.82 1.07 -27.00
N LEU A 14 34.23 2.18 -26.39
CA LEU A 14 33.96 2.47 -24.99
C LEU A 14 32.47 2.80 -24.83
N ILE A 15 31.67 1.82 -24.41
CA ILE A 15 30.28 2.05 -24.02
C ILE A 15 30.30 2.78 -22.68
N LEU A 16 30.09 4.10 -22.71
CA LEU A 16 29.81 4.88 -21.51
C LEU A 16 28.45 4.43 -20.97
N ALA A 17 28.45 3.69 -19.87
CA ALA A 17 27.23 3.42 -19.11
C ALA A 17 26.69 4.76 -18.59
N VAL A 18 25.60 5.24 -19.17
CA VAL A 18 24.85 6.37 -18.60
C VAL A 18 24.17 5.82 -17.35
N PRO A 19 24.51 6.29 -16.15
CA PRO A 19 23.80 5.86 -14.95
C PRO A 19 22.34 6.31 -15.09
N ALA A 20 21.40 5.37 -14.97
CA ALA A 20 19.99 5.71 -14.89
C ALA A 20 19.78 6.58 -13.65
N SER A 21 19.29 7.80 -13.84
CA SER A 21 18.91 8.65 -12.70
C SER A 21 17.83 7.94 -11.90
N ALA A 22 18.08 7.68 -10.63
CA ALA A 22 17.06 7.14 -9.73
C ALA A 22 15.88 8.12 -9.67
N TRP A 23 14.66 7.58 -9.77
CA TRP A 23 13.47 8.36 -9.52
C TRP A 23 13.46 8.79 -8.06
N THR A 24 13.40 10.11 -7.82
CA THR A 24 13.30 10.67 -6.47
C THR A 24 12.06 11.55 -6.37
N SER A 25 11.47 11.59 -5.18
CA SER A 25 10.32 12.46 -4.92
C SER A 25 10.81 13.84 -4.48
N ALA A 26 10.16 14.89 -4.97
CA ALA A 26 10.38 16.26 -4.49
C ALA A 26 9.84 16.48 -3.07
N LYS A 27 9.03 15.55 -2.54
CA LYS A 27 8.34 15.69 -1.26
C LYS A 27 8.79 14.68 -0.20
N VAL A 28 9.42 13.58 -0.60
CA VAL A 28 9.99 12.57 0.30
C VAL A 28 11.37 12.19 -0.24
N GLN A 29 12.41 12.39 0.56
CA GLN A 29 13.79 12.22 0.12
C GLN A 29 14.53 11.31 1.09
N PRO A 30 15.41 10.41 0.64
CA PRO A 30 16.30 9.70 1.54
C PRO A 30 17.32 10.65 2.19
N ASP A 31 17.64 10.46 3.47
CA ASP A 31 18.81 11.04 4.12
C ASP A 31 20.10 10.30 3.74
N ALA A 32 21.23 10.72 4.31
CA ALA A 32 22.53 10.09 4.04
C ALA A 32 22.60 8.61 4.47
N GLU A 33 21.75 8.19 5.41
CA GLU A 33 21.62 6.81 5.86
C GLU A 33 20.54 6.01 5.09
N GLY A 34 19.89 6.62 4.10
CA GLY A 34 18.85 6.01 3.28
C GLY A 34 17.45 5.98 3.91
N ARG A 35 17.23 6.69 5.02
CA ARG A 35 15.91 6.82 5.66
C ARG A 35 15.10 7.92 5.00
N PHE A 36 13.78 7.74 4.88
CA PHE A 36 12.93 8.77 4.28
C PHE A 36 12.70 9.97 5.21
N VAL A 37 13.02 11.16 4.71
CA VAL A 37 12.72 12.46 5.29
C VAL A 37 11.46 13.03 4.65
N TYR A 38 10.55 13.51 5.49
CA TYR A 38 9.27 14.07 5.09
C TYR A 38 9.24 15.56 5.50
N PRO A 39 9.77 16.48 4.67
CA PRO A 39 9.74 17.91 4.97
C PRO A 39 8.30 18.45 5.00
N SER A 40 8.08 19.49 5.81
CA SER A 40 6.86 20.29 5.73
C SER A 40 7.03 21.40 4.70
N ASP A 41 5.95 21.79 4.01
CA ASP A 41 5.96 22.97 3.15
C ASP A 41 5.85 24.27 3.96
N ALA A 42 5.84 25.41 3.27
CA ALA A 42 5.77 26.73 3.91
C ALA A 42 4.47 26.98 4.68
N ALA A 43 3.40 26.24 4.38
CA ALA A 43 2.14 26.29 5.12
C ALA A 43 2.08 25.25 6.25
N GLY A 44 3.16 24.49 6.47
CA GLY A 44 3.24 23.45 7.49
C GLY A 44 2.63 22.10 7.08
N ASN A 45 2.25 21.92 5.80
CA ASN A 45 1.73 20.64 5.34
C ASN A 45 2.87 19.63 5.17
N ARG A 46 2.64 18.38 5.57
CA ARG A 46 3.61 17.29 5.48
C ARG A 46 2.92 16.05 4.95
N ILE A 47 3.63 15.24 4.15
CA ILE A 47 3.13 13.92 3.77
C ILE A 47 2.96 13.06 5.04
N PRO A 48 1.77 12.49 5.29
CA PRO A 48 1.55 11.65 6.46
C PRO A 48 2.44 10.40 6.44
N ASP A 49 2.89 10.01 7.63
CA ASP A 49 3.53 8.71 7.84
C ASP A 49 2.45 7.61 7.90
N PHE A 50 2.49 6.69 6.93
CA PHE A 50 1.58 5.56 6.83
C PHE A 50 2.19 4.24 7.30
N SER A 51 3.37 4.24 7.93
CA SER A 51 4.03 3.03 8.42
C SER A 51 3.20 2.27 9.46
N HIS A 52 2.22 2.93 10.10
CA HIS A 52 1.28 2.31 11.05
C HIS A 52 -0.15 2.19 10.49
N ALA A 53 -0.33 2.27 9.17
CA ALA A 53 -1.63 2.05 8.57
C ALA A 53 -2.03 0.57 8.67
N GLY A 54 -3.30 0.31 8.99
CA GLY A 54 -3.87 -1.04 9.03
C GLY A 54 -4.38 -1.45 10.41
N TYR A 55 -4.92 -2.67 10.48
CA TYR A 55 -5.52 -3.20 11.70
C TYR A 55 -4.49 -3.23 12.84
N ARG A 56 -4.82 -2.56 13.96
CA ARG A 56 -3.93 -2.41 15.13
C ARG A 56 -2.52 -1.91 14.78
N GLY A 57 -2.40 -1.00 13.80
CA GLY A 57 -1.12 -0.41 13.42
C GLY A 57 -0.34 -1.18 12.35
N GLY A 58 -0.96 -2.18 11.68
CA GLY A 58 -0.35 -2.92 10.57
C GLY A 58 0.61 -4.04 10.97
N GLY A 59 1.02 -4.12 12.23
CA GLY A 59 1.92 -5.16 12.76
C GLY A 59 1.24 -6.43 13.26
N VAL A 60 -0.08 -6.55 13.10
CA VAL A 60 -0.86 -7.69 13.60
C VAL A 60 -1.72 -8.25 12.47
N LEU A 61 -1.82 -9.58 12.40
CA LEU A 61 -2.72 -10.25 11.46
C LEU A 61 -4.17 -9.78 11.64
N ILE A 62 -4.85 -9.57 10.52
CA ILE A 62 -6.28 -9.30 10.52
C ILE A 62 -6.98 -10.56 11.02
N PRO A 63 -7.82 -10.47 12.08
CA PRO A 63 -8.50 -11.64 12.61
C PRO A 63 -9.53 -12.15 11.59
N ILE A 64 -9.58 -13.47 11.44
CA ILE A 64 -10.66 -14.13 10.70
C ILE A 64 -11.83 -14.32 11.67
N ILE A 65 -12.86 -13.48 11.53
CA ILE A 65 -14.04 -13.48 12.40
C ILE A 65 -15.21 -14.14 11.65
N ALA A 66 -15.94 -15.00 12.34
CA ALA A 66 -17.13 -15.64 11.77
C ALA A 66 -18.20 -14.58 11.43
N GLU A 67 -18.72 -14.66 10.20
CA GLU A 67 -19.86 -13.86 9.74
C GLU A 67 -21.12 -14.25 10.52
N LYS A 68 -21.85 -13.24 11.02
CA LYS A 68 -23.11 -13.42 11.77
C LYS A 68 -24.29 -12.71 11.13
N ALA A 69 -24.03 -11.78 10.21
CA ALA A 69 -25.04 -11.13 9.40
C ALA A 69 -24.48 -10.82 8.01
N TRP A 70 -25.36 -10.76 7.02
CA TRP A 70 -25.03 -10.43 5.63
C TRP A 70 -25.98 -9.36 5.11
N VAL A 71 -25.43 -8.24 4.61
CA VAL A 71 -26.21 -7.10 4.11
C VAL A 71 -25.91 -6.93 2.62
N ALA A 72 -26.89 -7.25 1.77
CA ALA A 72 -26.79 -7.02 0.33
C ALA A 72 -27.19 -5.57 -0.02
N PRO A 73 -26.52 -4.90 -0.97
CA PRO A 73 -26.84 -3.52 -1.35
C PRO A 73 -28.31 -3.31 -1.71
N GLY A 74 -28.89 -2.24 -1.17
CA GLY A 74 -30.27 -1.83 -1.39
C GLY A 74 -30.36 -0.75 -2.46
N ALA A 75 -31.56 -0.23 -2.66
CA ALA A 75 -31.75 0.99 -3.42
C ALA A 75 -31.53 2.20 -2.49
N GLY A 76 -30.61 3.10 -2.86
CA GLY A 76 -30.37 4.32 -2.11
C GLY A 76 -29.54 4.13 -0.83
N ASP A 77 -29.95 4.79 0.24
CA ASP A 77 -29.25 4.81 1.52
C ASP A 77 -29.52 3.55 2.34
N ASP A 78 -28.44 2.87 2.73
CA ASP A 78 -28.46 1.61 3.46
C ASP A 78 -28.16 1.76 4.96
N THR A 79 -28.05 2.99 5.47
CA THR A 79 -27.72 3.30 6.86
C THR A 79 -28.55 2.49 7.86
N ALA A 80 -29.88 2.50 7.73
CA ALA A 80 -30.77 1.77 8.64
C ALA A 80 -30.56 0.24 8.59
N ARG A 81 -30.29 -0.32 7.41
CA ARG A 81 -30.10 -1.78 7.24
C ARG A 81 -28.77 -2.23 7.83
N ILE A 82 -27.72 -1.43 7.65
CA ILE A 82 -26.40 -1.70 8.24
C ILE A 82 -26.47 -1.56 9.76
N LEU A 83 -27.12 -0.51 10.28
CA LEU A 83 -27.29 -0.32 11.72
C LEU A 83 -28.05 -1.49 12.36
N ALA A 84 -29.16 -1.94 11.77
CA ALA A 84 -29.91 -3.09 12.27
C ALA A 84 -29.06 -4.38 12.32
N ALA A 85 -28.20 -4.60 11.32
CA ALA A 85 -27.29 -5.74 11.32
C ALA A 85 -26.20 -5.62 12.40
N LEU A 86 -25.67 -4.41 12.60
CA LEU A 86 -24.70 -4.13 13.67
C LEU A 86 -25.32 -4.32 15.06
N ASP A 87 -26.55 -3.85 15.28
CA ASP A 87 -27.28 -4.03 16.54
C ASP A 87 -27.53 -5.52 16.81
N GLY A 88 -27.94 -6.28 15.79
CA GLY A 88 -28.12 -7.72 15.89
C GLY A 88 -26.84 -8.45 16.30
N VAL A 89 -25.71 -8.15 15.64
CA VAL A 89 -24.39 -8.74 15.99
C VAL A 89 -23.89 -8.22 17.34
N GLY A 90 -24.14 -6.96 17.67
CA GLY A 90 -23.74 -6.32 18.93
C GLY A 90 -24.40 -6.94 20.16
N ASN A 91 -25.57 -7.55 20.00
CA ASN A 91 -26.28 -8.25 21.07
C ASN A 91 -25.86 -9.71 21.28
N LEU A 92 -25.01 -10.27 20.40
CA LEU A 92 -24.51 -11.64 20.57
C LEU A 92 -23.47 -11.73 21.70
N PRO A 93 -23.36 -12.89 22.39
CA PRO A 93 -22.29 -13.11 23.36
C PRO A 93 -20.91 -12.87 22.75
N ILE A 94 -19.97 -12.40 23.57
CA ILE A 94 -18.58 -12.24 23.18
C ILE A 94 -17.97 -13.64 22.96
N LEU A 95 -17.38 -13.85 21.78
CA LEU A 95 -16.63 -15.05 21.40
C LEU A 95 -15.19 -14.98 21.92
N ALA A 96 -14.44 -16.07 21.74
CA ALA A 96 -13.01 -16.08 21.97
C ALA A 96 -12.35 -14.90 21.21
N TYR A 97 -11.35 -14.28 21.84
CA TYR A 97 -10.61 -13.12 21.30
C TYR A 97 -11.36 -11.77 21.28
N GLY A 98 -12.54 -11.68 21.90
CA GLY A 98 -13.18 -10.38 22.19
C GLY A 98 -14.14 -9.86 21.12
N PHE A 99 -14.53 -10.68 20.15
CA PHE A 99 -15.45 -10.30 19.07
C PHE A 99 -16.83 -10.92 19.25
N ARG A 100 -17.89 -10.25 18.81
CA ARG A 100 -19.27 -10.79 18.81
C ARG A 100 -19.66 -11.44 17.47
N GLY A 101 -18.89 -11.15 16.42
CA GLY A 101 -19.13 -11.59 15.06
C GLY A 101 -18.80 -10.50 14.06
N ALA A 102 -18.88 -10.80 12.77
CA ALA A 102 -18.74 -9.85 11.69
C ALA A 102 -20.06 -9.64 10.94
N VAL A 103 -20.31 -8.39 10.53
CA VAL A 103 -21.34 -8.06 9.53
C VAL A 103 -20.65 -7.98 8.18
N ARG A 104 -21.04 -8.86 7.24
CA ARG A 104 -20.52 -8.82 5.87
C ARG A 104 -21.41 -7.95 5.00
N LEU A 105 -20.79 -7.00 4.30
CA LEU A 105 -21.43 -6.27 3.22
C LEU A 105 -21.23 -7.04 1.91
N ALA A 106 -22.31 -7.34 1.20
CA ALA A 106 -22.20 -7.95 -0.11
C ALA A 106 -21.66 -6.92 -1.12
N PRO A 107 -20.86 -7.34 -2.11
CA PRO A 107 -20.51 -6.47 -3.21
C PRO A 107 -21.78 -6.03 -3.95
N ARG A 108 -21.74 -4.83 -4.53
CA ARG A 108 -22.74 -4.45 -5.54
C ARG A 108 -22.62 -5.43 -6.69
N LYS A 109 -23.72 -6.11 -7.04
CA LYS A 109 -23.77 -6.88 -8.28
C LYS A 109 -23.48 -5.92 -9.45
N PRO A 110 -22.63 -6.32 -10.41
CA PRO A 110 -22.32 -5.48 -11.57
C PRO A 110 -23.59 -5.05 -12.31
#